data_AF-A0A958KTB2-F1
#
_entry.id   AF-A0A958KTB2-F1
#
_cell.length_a   1.000
_cell.length_b   1.000
_cell.length_c   1.000
_cell.angle_alpha   90.00
_cell.angle_beta   90.00
_cell.angle_gamma   90.00
#
_symmetry.space_group_name_H-M   'P 1'
#
loop_
_entity.id
_entity.type
_entity.pdbx_description
1 polymer ?
#
loop_
_entity_poly.entity_id
_entity_poly.type
_entity_poly.pdbx_seq_one_letter_code
_entity_poly.pdbx_strand_id
1 'polypeptide(L)'
;EDGLSFVDNCLTGYGLRKDIKIIASGKVLTGFHIFKRLALGADLVNSARAMMLALGCIQALRCNTNHCPTGVATTLPRYYKGLDVKNKSVRVYQFHDKTMHAFKELLEVAGLEKPSQINRSSVYLRGKNSEVLTLQSKYPRVAEGEYLNA
;
A
#
# COMPACT_ATOMS: atom_id res chain seq x y z
N GLU A 1 9.47 2.76 3.70
CA GLU A 1 9.81 1.67 2.76
C GLU A 1 10.86 0.80 3.41
N ASP A 2 11.89 1.43 3.99
CA ASP A 2 12.97 0.78 4.75
C ASP A 2 12.46 -0.15 5.87
N GLY A 3 11.47 0.28 6.65
CA GLY A 3 10.88 -0.57 7.69
C GLY A 3 10.20 -1.84 7.15
N LEU A 4 9.64 -1.80 5.93
CA LEU A 4 9.00 -2.98 5.33
C LEU A 4 10.04 -4.00 4.87
N SER A 5 11.06 -3.54 4.14
CA SER A 5 12.14 -4.44 3.69
C SER A 5 12.96 -4.98 4.85
N PHE A 6 13.15 -4.19 5.91
CA PHE A 6 13.78 -4.65 7.15
C PHE A 6 13.02 -5.81 7.78
N VAL A 7 11.71 -5.65 8.02
CA VAL A 7 10.88 -6.71 8.63
C VAL A 7 10.85 -7.96 7.75
N ASP A 8 10.66 -7.81 6.43
CA ASP A 8 10.69 -8.93 5.48
C ASP A 8 12.02 -9.70 5.52
N ASN A 9 13.14 -8.96 5.54
CA ASN A 9 14.48 -9.56 5.65
C ASN A 9 14.70 -10.25 7.01
N CYS A 10 14.29 -9.63 8.12
CA CYS A 10 14.40 -10.26 9.45
C CYS A 10 13.60 -11.56 9.51
N LEU A 11 12.34 -11.55 9.08
CA LEU A 11 11.51 -12.76 9.09
C LEU A 11 12.09 -13.84 8.17
N THR A 12 12.66 -13.47 7.02
CA THR A 12 13.31 -14.42 6.12
C THR A 12 14.60 -14.98 6.73
N GLY A 13 15.49 -14.11 7.21
CA GLY A 13 16.78 -14.49 7.81
C GLY A 13 16.65 -15.37 9.05
N TYR A 14 15.54 -15.27 9.80
CA TYR A 14 15.24 -16.17 10.92
C TYR A 14 14.33 -17.36 10.56
N GLY A 15 13.96 -17.54 9.29
CA GLY A 15 13.13 -18.66 8.84
C GLY A 15 11.66 -18.60 9.30
N LEU A 16 11.17 -17.42 9.69
CA LEU A 16 9.82 -17.16 10.23
C LEU A 16 8.83 -16.65 9.17
N ARG A 17 9.28 -16.39 7.95
CA ARG A 17 8.44 -15.77 6.91
C ARG A 17 7.23 -16.63 6.49
N LYS A 18 7.34 -17.95 6.64
CA LYS A 18 6.26 -18.94 6.40
C LYS A 18 5.13 -18.83 7.43
N ASP A 19 5.45 -18.41 8.65
CA ASP A 19 4.52 -18.37 9.78
C ASP A 19 3.86 -16.99 9.95
N ILE A 20 4.51 -15.93 9.46
CA ILE A 20 4.09 -14.54 9.70
C ILE A 20 3.76 -13.83 8.39
N LYS A 21 2.55 -13.27 8.33
CA LYS A 21 2.10 -12.40 7.23
C LYS A 21 2.38 -10.94 7.53
N ILE A 22 2.91 -10.22 6.54
CA ILE A 22 3.20 -8.78 6.63
C ILE A 22 2.10 -7.99 5.94
N ILE A 23 1.40 -7.15 6.72
CA ILE A 23 0.41 -6.21 6.21
C ILE A 23 1.03 -4.81 6.16
N ALA A 24 1.24 -4.29 4.95
CA ALA A 24 1.80 -2.96 4.76
C ALA A 24 0.70 -1.90 4.63
N SER A 25 0.95 -0.71 5.18
CA SER A 25 0.08 0.45 4.99
C SER A 25 0.93 1.73 4.82
N GLY A 26 0.25 2.87 4.68
CA GLY A 26 0.91 4.17 4.64
C GLY A 26 1.11 4.71 3.23
N LYS A 27 0.38 5.79 2.92
CA LYS A 27 0.42 6.51 1.63
C LYS A 27 0.21 5.61 0.39
N VAL A 28 -0.64 4.59 0.50
CA VAL A 28 -1.03 3.73 -0.63
C VAL A 28 -2.23 4.35 -1.32
N LEU A 29 -2.04 4.97 -2.49
CA LEU A 29 -3.10 5.67 -3.22
C LEU A 29 -3.39 5.09 -4.61
N THR A 30 -2.48 4.31 -5.18
CA THR A 30 -2.52 3.91 -6.59
C THR A 30 -2.13 2.43 -6.74
N GLY A 31 -2.43 1.83 -7.88
CA GLY A 31 -2.01 0.46 -8.20
C GLY A 31 -0.49 0.27 -8.09
N PHE A 32 0.29 1.27 -8.52
CA PHE A 32 1.76 1.22 -8.37
C PHE A 32 2.22 1.20 -6.92
N HIS A 33 1.54 1.93 -6.01
CA HIS A 33 1.86 1.82 -4.60
C HIS A 33 1.63 0.41 -4.06
N ILE A 34 0.54 -0.26 -4.47
CA ILE A 34 0.28 -1.66 -4.10
C ILE A 34 1.41 -2.55 -4.63
N PHE A 35 1.70 -2.46 -5.93
CA PHE A 35 2.75 -3.23 -6.60
C PHE A 35 4.10 -3.08 -5.90
N LYS A 36 4.51 -1.84 -5.59
CA LYS A 36 5.75 -1.54 -4.89
C LYS A 36 5.82 -2.14 -3.47
N ARG A 37 4.70 -2.18 -2.74
CA ARG A 37 4.67 -2.78 -1.38
C ARG A 37 4.74 -4.29 -1.43
N LEU A 38 4.07 -4.93 -2.39
CA LEU A 38 4.20 -6.37 -2.63
C LEU A 38 5.65 -6.72 -3.00
N ALA A 39 6.27 -5.94 -3.90
CA ALA A 39 7.68 -6.11 -4.27
C ALA A 39 8.63 -6.07 -3.06
N LEU A 40 8.35 -5.20 -2.10
CA LEU A 40 9.14 -5.05 -0.87
C LEU A 40 8.93 -6.15 0.17
N GLY A 41 7.96 -7.05 -0.01
CA GLY A 41 7.72 -8.21 0.87
C GLY A 41 6.36 -8.23 1.59
N ALA A 42 5.47 -7.27 1.33
CA ALA A 42 4.12 -7.30 1.92
C ALA A 42 3.28 -8.45 1.33
N ASP A 43 2.49 -9.11 2.17
CA ASP A 43 1.46 -10.06 1.73
C ASP A 43 0.14 -9.35 1.41
N LEU A 44 -0.15 -8.26 2.12
CA LEU A 44 -1.38 -7.47 1.95
C LEU A 44 -1.08 -5.98 2.10
N VAL A 45 -1.85 -5.15 1.40
CA VAL A 45 -1.67 -3.69 1.40
C VAL A 45 -2.97 -2.98 1.80
N ASN A 46 -2.91 -2.21 2.88
CA ASN A 46 -4.03 -1.39 3.36
C ASN A 46 -3.97 0.04 2.81
N SER A 47 -5.11 0.51 2.27
CA SER A 47 -5.31 1.89 1.80
C SER A 47 -6.42 2.59 2.59
N ALA A 48 -6.05 3.27 3.68
CA ALA A 48 -7.02 4.04 4.46
C ALA A 48 -7.26 5.44 3.88
N ARG A 49 -6.18 6.22 3.70
CA ARG A 49 -6.29 7.63 3.30
C ARG A 49 -6.94 7.80 1.92
N ALA A 50 -6.61 6.96 0.96
CA ALA A 50 -7.17 7.08 -0.39
C ALA A 50 -8.68 6.77 -0.39
N MET A 51 -9.10 5.76 0.37
CA MET A 51 -10.52 5.45 0.57
C MET A 51 -11.26 6.60 1.27
N MET A 52 -10.66 7.25 2.26
CA MET A 52 -11.26 8.45 2.87
C MET A 52 -11.39 9.60 1.86
N LEU A 53 -10.40 9.83 1.00
CA LEU A 53 -10.49 10.84 -0.07
C LEU A 53 -11.59 10.50 -1.07
N ALA A 54 -11.68 9.24 -1.50
CA ALA A 54 -12.75 8.75 -2.38
C ALA A 54 -14.15 8.96 -1.77
N LEU A 55 -14.29 8.71 -0.46
CA LEU A 55 -15.50 8.95 0.31
C LEU A 55 -15.85 10.45 0.44
N GLY A 56 -14.86 11.35 0.29
CA GLY A 56 -15.06 12.81 0.35
C GLY A 56 -14.33 13.52 1.49
N CYS A 57 -13.27 12.94 2.04
CA CYS A 57 -12.33 13.70 2.87
C CYS A 57 -11.65 14.79 2.02
N ILE A 58 -11.62 16.01 2.54
CA ILE A 58 -10.98 17.18 1.90
C ILE A 58 -9.72 17.62 2.64
N GLN A 59 -9.18 16.76 3.51
CA GLN A 59 -8.01 17.05 4.33
C GLN A 59 -8.14 18.32 5.19
N ALA A 60 -9.32 18.57 5.76
CA ALA A 60 -9.56 19.71 6.65
C ALA A 60 -8.78 19.65 7.98
N LEU A 61 -8.18 18.50 8.32
CA LEU A 61 -7.42 18.27 9.55
C LEU A 61 -8.19 18.59 10.85
N ARG A 62 -9.52 18.40 10.82
CA ARG A 62 -10.43 18.59 11.97
C ARG A 62 -11.03 17.27 12.49
N CYS A 63 -10.37 16.15 12.21
CA CYS A 63 -10.90 14.82 12.53
C CYS A 63 -11.04 14.60 14.04
N ASN A 64 -10.14 15.18 14.84
CA ASN A 64 -10.11 15.07 16.30
C ASN A 64 -11.11 16.00 17.00
N THR A 65 -11.67 17.00 16.31
CA THR A 65 -12.53 18.01 16.94
C THR A 65 -14.01 17.62 16.92
N ASN A 66 -14.36 16.49 16.30
CA ASN A 66 -15.73 16.09 16.00
C ASN A 66 -16.46 17.00 14.98
N HIS A 67 -15.79 17.99 14.37
CA HIS A 67 -16.36 18.96 13.42
C HIS A 67 -15.82 18.75 12.00
N CYS A 68 -15.79 17.49 11.54
CA CYS A 68 -15.42 17.17 10.16
C CYS A 68 -16.47 17.77 9.19
N PRO A 69 -16.09 18.71 8.30
CA PRO A 69 -17.07 19.42 7.47
C PRO A 69 -17.73 18.54 6.41
N THR A 70 -17.15 17.39 6.08
CA THR A 70 -17.67 16.48 5.04
C THR A 70 -18.37 15.24 5.61
N GLY A 71 -18.54 15.20 6.94
CA GLY A 71 -19.29 14.14 7.62
C GLY A 71 -18.54 12.82 7.80
N VAL A 72 -17.26 12.74 7.40
CA VAL A 72 -16.48 11.49 7.43
C VAL A 72 -16.03 11.09 8.84
N ALA A 73 -15.59 12.06 9.65
CA ALA A 73 -15.06 11.84 10.99
C ALA A 73 -15.80 12.70 12.02
N THR A 74 -17.07 12.37 12.27
CA THR A 74 -17.94 13.08 13.22
C THR A 74 -19.08 12.17 13.69
N THR A 75 -19.50 12.35 14.94
CA THR A 75 -20.70 11.73 15.51
C THR A 75 -21.89 12.70 15.57
N LEU A 76 -21.70 13.96 15.15
CA LEU A 76 -22.75 14.98 15.21
C LEU A 76 -23.72 14.86 14.03
N PRO A 77 -25.05 14.72 14.28
CA PRO A 77 -26.06 14.56 13.23
C PRO A 77 -26.06 15.63 12.15
N ARG A 78 -25.73 16.87 12.50
CA ARG A 78 -25.65 17.96 11.53
C ARG A 78 -24.57 17.73 10.47
N TYR A 79 -23.44 17.13 10.83
CA TYR A 79 -22.30 16.95 9.93
C TYR A 79 -22.35 15.62 9.18
N TYR A 80 -22.67 14.50 9.83
CA TYR A 80 -22.70 13.21 9.12
C TYR A 80 -23.85 13.09 8.11
N LYS A 81 -24.88 13.96 8.18
CA LYS A 81 -25.88 14.11 7.10
C LYS A 81 -25.25 14.41 5.72
N GLY A 82 -24.05 14.99 5.68
CA GLY A 82 -23.28 15.17 4.45
C GLY A 82 -22.71 13.88 3.86
N LEU A 83 -22.86 12.74 4.55
CA LEU A 83 -22.44 11.42 4.10
C LEU A 83 -23.62 10.70 3.39
N ASP A 84 -23.94 11.13 2.16
CA ASP A 84 -24.93 10.43 1.33
C ASP A 84 -24.42 9.04 0.91
N VAL A 85 -24.98 7.99 1.51
CA VAL A 85 -24.60 6.60 1.25
C VAL A 85 -24.83 6.22 -0.20
N LYS A 86 -25.91 6.68 -0.84
CA LYS A 86 -26.24 6.31 -2.23
C LYS A 86 -25.20 6.85 -3.21
N ASN A 87 -24.72 8.07 -2.99
CA ASN A 87 -23.67 8.66 -3.82
C ASN A 87 -22.27 8.16 -3.45
N LYS A 88 -21.92 8.17 -2.17
CA LYS A 88 -20.54 7.96 -1.70
C LYS A 88 -20.08 6.51 -1.78
N SER A 89 -20.98 5.54 -1.62
CA SER A 89 -20.68 4.12 -1.82
C SER A 89 -20.18 3.85 -3.25
N VAL A 90 -20.87 4.42 -4.25
CA VAL A 90 -20.49 4.31 -5.67
C VAL A 90 -19.11 4.90 -5.91
N ARG A 91 -18.79 6.06 -5.31
CA ARG A 91 -17.46 6.69 -5.43
C ARG A 91 -16.34 5.82 -4.85
N VAL A 92 -16.54 5.25 -3.67
CA VAL A 92 -15.56 4.35 -3.03
C VAL A 92 -15.40 3.07 -3.85
N TYR A 93 -16.50 2.49 -4.33
CA TYR A 93 -16.49 1.34 -5.23
C TYR A 93 -15.68 1.62 -6.51
N GLN A 94 -15.99 2.71 -7.21
CA GLN A 94 -15.28 3.10 -8.43
C GLN A 94 -13.80 3.36 -8.18
N PHE A 95 -13.45 4.04 -7.09
CA PHE A 95 -12.05 4.27 -6.74
C PHE A 95 -11.30 2.94 -6.51
N HIS A 96 -11.90 2.02 -5.76
CA HIS A 96 -11.32 0.69 -5.54
C HIS A 96 -11.19 -0.09 -6.85
N ASP A 97 -12.26 -0.19 -7.63
CA ASP A 97 -12.30 -0.89 -8.92
C ASP A 97 -11.21 -0.39 -9.87
N LYS A 98 -11.13 0.93 -10.08
CA LYS A 98 -10.10 1.53 -10.95
C LYS A 98 -8.69 1.39 -10.41
N THR A 99 -8.51 1.41 -9.09
CA THR A 99 -7.19 1.14 -8.48
C THR A 99 -6.75 -0.29 -8.73
N MET A 100 -7.66 -1.26 -8.60
CA MET A 100 -7.39 -2.67 -8.86
C MET A 100 -7.18 -2.96 -10.34
N HIS A 101 -7.92 -2.27 -11.22
CA HIS A 101 -7.71 -2.32 -12.66
C HIS A 101 -6.30 -1.85 -13.04
N ALA A 102 -5.89 -0.67 -12.56
CA ALA A 102 -4.54 -0.15 -12.80
C ALA A 102 -3.44 -1.05 -12.19
N PHE A 103 -3.70 -1.68 -11.03
CA PHE A 103 -2.77 -2.66 -10.47
C PHE A 103 -2.63 -3.90 -11.38
N LYS A 104 -3.74 -4.39 -11.93
CA LYS A 104 -3.74 -5.52 -12.87
C LYS A 104 -2.97 -5.18 -14.14
N GLU A 105 -3.18 -4.00 -14.73
CA GLU A 105 -2.42 -3.54 -15.89
C GLU A 105 -0.91 -3.53 -15.62
N LEU A 106 -0.48 -3.07 -14.43
CA LEU A 106 0.93 -3.10 -14.04
C LEU A 106 1.48 -4.52 -13.90
N LEU A 107 0.67 -5.45 -13.38
CA LEU A 107 1.04 -6.86 -13.27
C LEU A 107 1.25 -7.48 -14.66
N GLU A 108 0.32 -7.22 -15.59
CA GLU A 108 0.37 -7.71 -16.97
C GLU A 108 1.54 -7.12 -17.76
N VAL A 109 1.76 -5.80 -17.65
CA VAL A 109 2.90 -5.11 -18.31
C VAL A 109 4.24 -5.59 -17.76
N ALA A 110 4.31 -5.96 -16.48
CA ALA A 110 5.50 -6.57 -15.89
C ALA A 110 5.71 -8.03 -16.31
N GLY A 111 4.80 -8.63 -17.09
CA GLY A 111 4.87 -10.03 -17.53
C GLY A 111 4.61 -11.02 -16.40
N LEU A 112 3.85 -10.62 -15.38
CA LEU A 112 3.54 -11.46 -14.22
C LEU A 112 2.08 -11.92 -14.29
N GLU A 113 1.83 -13.19 -13.94
CA GLU A 113 0.47 -13.74 -13.91
C GLU A 113 -0.17 -13.58 -12.53
N LYS A 114 0.66 -13.64 -11.47
CA LYS A 114 0.21 -13.66 -10.07
C LYS A 114 0.94 -12.60 -9.25
N PRO A 115 0.25 -11.92 -8.32
CA PRO A 115 0.89 -10.96 -7.40
C PRO A 115 2.04 -11.56 -6.58
N SER A 116 2.02 -12.86 -6.29
CA SER A 116 3.09 -13.56 -5.56
C SER A 116 4.42 -13.63 -6.31
N GLN A 117 4.43 -13.36 -7.61
CA GLN A 117 5.65 -13.32 -8.43
C GLN A 117 6.35 -11.95 -8.38
N ILE A 118 5.66 -10.92 -7.89
CA ILE A 118 6.23 -9.58 -7.73
C ILE A 118 7.37 -9.66 -6.72
N ASN A 119 8.53 -9.16 -7.11
CA ASN A 119 9.70 -9.11 -6.24
C ASN A 119 10.46 -7.80 -6.43
N ARG A 120 11.53 -7.60 -5.66
CA ARG A 120 12.28 -6.33 -5.63
C ARG A 120 13.00 -6.02 -6.96
N SER A 121 13.19 -6.98 -7.86
CA SER A 121 13.73 -6.69 -9.19
C SER A 121 12.68 -6.10 -10.15
N SER A 122 11.38 -6.28 -9.87
CA SER A 122 10.27 -5.83 -10.72
C SER A 122 10.06 -4.31 -10.72
N VAL A 123 10.77 -3.55 -9.87
CA VAL A 123 10.56 -2.10 -9.72
C VAL A 123 11.89 -1.36 -9.81
N TYR A 124 11.91 -0.37 -10.68
CA TYR A 124 13.02 0.55 -10.88
C TYR A 124 12.79 1.89 -10.17
N LEU A 125 13.89 2.51 -9.78
CA LEU A 125 13.97 3.75 -9.01
C LEU A 125 14.99 4.67 -9.70
N ARG A 126 14.77 5.98 -9.61
CA ARG A 126 15.78 6.96 -9.98
C ARG A 126 16.62 7.30 -8.76
N GLY A 127 17.94 7.07 -8.85
CA GLY A 127 18.91 7.47 -7.82
C GLY A 127 19.30 8.95 -7.94
N LYS A 128 20.24 9.38 -7.09
CA LYS A 128 20.61 10.81 -6.94
C LYS A 128 21.22 11.42 -8.21
N ASN A 129 21.92 10.62 -9.01
CA ASN A 129 22.63 11.08 -10.21
C ASN A 129 21.94 10.62 -11.51
N SER A 130 20.60 10.52 -11.51
CA SER A 130 19.82 9.95 -12.63
C SER A 130 20.15 8.50 -12.97
N GLU A 131 20.90 7.80 -12.13
CA GLU A 131 21.10 6.36 -12.21
C GLU A 131 19.77 5.62 -12.05
N VAL A 132 19.65 4.51 -12.76
CA VAL A 132 18.50 3.61 -12.66
C VAL A 132 18.89 2.47 -11.73
N LEU A 133 18.22 2.39 -10.58
CA LEU A 133 18.43 1.35 -9.57
C LEU A 133 17.19 0.46 -9.50
N THR A 134 17.34 -0.77 -9.04
CA THR A 134 16.19 -1.63 -8.70
C THR A 134 15.88 -1.50 -7.22
N LEU A 135 14.67 -1.90 -6.80
CA LEU A 135 14.42 -2.06 -5.36
C LEU A 135 15.34 -3.11 -4.75
N GLN A 136 15.75 -4.13 -5.51
CA GLN A 136 16.66 -5.17 -5.03
C GLN A 136 18.04 -4.59 -4.71
N SER A 137 18.58 -3.70 -5.54
CA SER A 137 19.89 -3.08 -5.26
C SER A 137 19.83 -2.15 -4.05
N LYS A 138 18.72 -1.41 -3.87
CA LYS A 138 18.53 -0.55 -2.71
C LYS A 138 18.21 -1.34 -1.42
N TYR A 139 17.47 -2.43 -1.53
CA TYR A 139 17.02 -3.28 -0.43
C TYR A 139 17.35 -4.74 -0.76
N PRO A 140 18.58 -5.20 -0.53
CA PRO A 140 18.98 -6.58 -0.81
C PRO A 140 18.16 -7.58 -0.01
N ARG A 141 17.81 -8.72 -0.62
CA ARG A 141 17.17 -9.85 0.07
C ARG A 141 18.20 -10.68 0.82
N VAL A 142 17.78 -11.20 1.96
CA VAL A 142 18.53 -12.11 2.83
C VAL A 142 18.09 -13.54 2.52
N ALA A 143 19.00 -14.50 2.60
CA ALA A 143 18.67 -15.91 2.42
C ALA A 143 17.85 -16.44 3.62
N GLU A 144 17.02 -17.46 3.39
CA GLU A 144 16.26 -18.06 4.48
C GLU A 144 17.20 -18.68 5.51
N GLY A 145 17.03 -18.32 6.79
CA GLY A 145 17.87 -18.84 7.88
C GLY A 145 19.28 -18.24 7.96
N GLU A 146 19.61 -17.22 7.16
CA GLU A 146 20.95 -16.61 7.15
C GLU A 146 21.37 -16.09 8.54
N TYR A 147 20.43 -15.59 9.34
CA TYR A 147 20.71 -15.04 10.67
C TYR A 147 20.75 -16.09 11.79
N LEU A 148 20.43 -17.34 11.49
CA LEU A 148 20.54 -18.45 12.45
C LEU A 148 21.93 -19.08 12.46
N ASN A 149 22.72 -18.86 11.40
CA ASN A 149 24.05 -19.44 11.20
C ASN A 149 25.18 -18.40 11.39
N ALA A 150 24.85 -17.23 11.94
CA ALA A 150 25.76 -16.10 12.16
C ALA A 150 26.44 -16.16 13.53
#